data_AF-A0A4Q3FWI8-F1
#
_entry.id   AF-A0A4Q3FWI8-F1
#
_cell.length_a   1.000
_cell.length_b   1.000
_cell.length_c   1.000
_cell.angle_alpha   90.00
_cell.angle_beta   90.00
_cell.angle_gamma   90.00
#
_symmetry.space_group_name_H-M   'P 1'
#
loop_
_entity.id
_entity.type
_entity.pdbx_description
1 polymer ?
#
loop_
_entity_poly.entity_id
_entity_poly.type
_entity_poly.pdbx_seq_one_letter_code
_entity_poly.pdbx_strand_id
1 'polypeptide(L)'
;MNFDFSDDQKLLRDQAQKFLAEKSSKKVVRDVLNDDARSFDAGLWKLVADQGWLGVTIPEQHGGLGLGRLELCVLAEEVGRSLAPVPFSSTLYFFTEALLAAASAEQQAKLLPDVTGGSVIGAFAVSEGPGAPSPSSIETQFDGSKLSGVKIPVTDGDIATHAVVLAREGT
;
A
#
# COMPACT_ATOMS: atom_id res chain seq x y z
N MET A 1 -2.92 12.22 -30.68
CA MET A 1 -2.85 12.13 -29.20
C MET A 1 -4.04 11.31 -28.75
N ASN A 2 -3.81 10.21 -28.04
CA ASN A 2 -4.88 9.35 -27.51
C ASN A 2 -4.86 9.48 -25.99
N PHE A 3 -5.98 9.89 -25.40
CA PHE A 3 -6.16 10.08 -23.95
C PHE A 3 -7.04 8.99 -23.32
N ASP A 4 -7.50 8.04 -24.13
CA ASP A 4 -8.31 6.93 -23.66
C ASP A 4 -7.42 5.80 -23.13
N PHE A 5 -7.97 4.99 -22.23
CA PHE A 5 -7.31 3.78 -21.76
C PHE A 5 -7.19 2.75 -22.88
N SER A 6 -6.15 1.93 -22.80
CA SER A 6 -6.02 0.73 -23.64
C SER A 6 -7.16 -0.26 -23.36
N ASP A 7 -7.37 -1.20 -24.27
CA ASP A 7 -8.39 -2.23 -24.08
C ASP A 7 -8.08 -3.11 -22.86
N ASP A 8 -6.80 -3.38 -22.59
CA ASP A 8 -6.36 -4.11 -21.38
C ASP A 8 -6.66 -3.33 -20.10
N GLN A 9 -6.41 -2.01 -20.09
CA GLN A 9 -6.73 -1.13 -18.96
C GLN A 9 -8.24 -1.03 -18.72
N LYS A 10 -9.04 -0.96 -19.78
CA LYS A 10 -10.52 -0.98 -19.68
C LYS A 10 -11.01 -2.32 -19.14
N LEU A 11 -10.44 -3.42 -19.59
CA LEU A 11 -10.76 -4.75 -19.08
C LEU A 11 -10.42 -4.88 -17.60
N LEU A 12 -9.23 -4.42 -17.18
CA LEU A 12 -8.80 -4.40 -15.77
C LEU A 12 -9.78 -3.59 -14.91
N ARG A 13 -10.15 -2.38 -15.35
CA ARG A 13 -11.15 -1.54 -14.68
C ARG A 13 -12.47 -2.28 -14.51
N ASP A 14 -13.01 -2.83 -15.59
CA ASP A 14 -14.33 -3.46 -15.59
C ASP A 14 -14.35 -4.73 -14.71
N GLN A 15 -13.24 -5.48 -14.66
CA GLN A 15 -13.05 -6.60 -13.75
C GLN A 15 -12.98 -6.14 -12.29
N ALA A 16 -12.18 -5.12 -12.00
CA ALA A 16 -12.02 -4.58 -10.67
C ALA A 16 -13.33 -4.01 -10.11
N GLN A 17 -14.05 -3.25 -10.93
CA GLN A 17 -15.35 -2.70 -10.60
C GLN A 17 -16.36 -3.78 -10.23
N LYS A 18 -16.49 -4.84 -11.06
CA LYS A 18 -17.42 -5.95 -10.80
C LYS A 18 -17.05 -6.71 -9.53
N PHE A 19 -15.77 -7.03 -9.37
CA PHE A 19 -15.26 -7.73 -8.20
C PHE A 19 -15.54 -6.94 -6.91
N LEU A 20 -15.22 -5.65 -6.88
CA LEU A 20 -15.41 -4.80 -5.70
C LEU A 20 -16.88 -4.54 -5.40
N ALA A 21 -17.73 -4.42 -6.42
CA ALA A 21 -19.18 -4.31 -6.23
C ALA A 21 -19.77 -5.56 -5.54
N GLU A 22 -19.24 -6.74 -5.83
CA GLU A 22 -19.66 -8.00 -5.21
C GLU A 22 -19.04 -8.20 -3.81
N LYS A 23 -17.74 -7.95 -3.66
CA LYS A 23 -16.97 -8.32 -2.46
C LYS A 23 -16.87 -7.20 -1.42
N SER A 24 -16.97 -5.93 -1.83
CA SER A 24 -16.86 -4.75 -0.96
C SER A 24 -18.16 -3.95 -0.90
N SER A 25 -19.27 -4.63 -0.59
CA SER A 25 -20.57 -3.97 -0.44
C SER A 25 -20.53 -2.86 0.63
N LYS A 26 -21.45 -1.88 0.55
CA LYS A 26 -21.57 -0.82 1.58
C LYS A 26 -21.74 -1.38 2.99
N LYS A 27 -22.36 -2.56 3.13
CA LYS A 27 -22.47 -3.25 4.42
C LYS A 27 -21.08 -3.63 4.94
N VAL A 28 -20.23 -4.23 4.11
CA VAL A 28 -18.86 -4.60 4.49
C VAL A 28 -18.07 -3.37 4.95
N VAL A 29 -18.13 -2.27 4.20
CA VAL A 29 -17.48 -0.99 4.57
C VAL A 29 -17.99 -0.50 5.93
N ARG A 30 -19.31 -0.53 6.15
CA ARG A 30 -19.92 -0.10 7.41
C ARG A 30 -19.61 -1.05 8.56
N ASP A 31 -19.48 -2.35 8.31
CA ASP A 31 -19.15 -3.33 9.35
C ASP A 31 -17.72 -3.12 9.86
N VAL A 32 -16.77 -2.72 9.00
CA VAL A 32 -15.44 -2.26 9.44
C VAL A 32 -15.54 -0.91 10.16
N LEU A 33 -16.17 0.09 9.55
CA LEU A 33 -16.20 1.45 10.08
C LEU A 33 -16.88 1.58 11.47
N ASN A 34 -17.87 0.73 11.77
CA ASN A 34 -18.61 0.79 13.04
C ASN A 34 -18.08 -0.21 14.09
N ASP A 35 -16.96 -0.88 13.83
CA ASP A 35 -16.33 -1.81 14.76
C ASP A 35 -14.90 -1.35 15.06
N ASP A 36 -14.71 -0.70 16.22
CA ASP A 36 -13.41 -0.19 16.66
C ASP A 36 -12.34 -1.29 16.80
N ALA A 37 -12.73 -2.57 16.91
CA ALA A 37 -11.80 -3.69 16.95
C ALA A 37 -11.32 -4.14 15.56
N ARG A 38 -11.90 -3.59 14.49
CA ARG A 38 -11.65 -4.00 13.11
C ARG A 38 -11.12 -2.83 12.28
N SER A 39 -9.80 -2.74 12.15
CA SER A 39 -9.16 -1.69 11.35
C SER A 39 -9.35 -1.85 9.84
N PHE A 40 -9.56 -3.08 9.35
CA PHE A 40 -9.76 -3.39 7.92
C PHE A 40 -10.49 -4.71 7.69
N ASP A 41 -10.89 -4.98 6.45
CA ASP A 41 -11.43 -6.27 6.03
C ASP A 41 -10.32 -7.22 5.56
N ALA A 42 -9.83 -8.07 6.46
CA ALA A 42 -8.82 -9.09 6.16
C ALA A 42 -9.27 -10.12 5.12
N GLY A 43 -10.56 -10.44 5.05
CA GLY A 43 -11.11 -11.37 4.06
C GLY A 43 -11.06 -10.75 2.67
N LEU A 44 -11.52 -9.50 2.53
CA LEU A 44 -11.41 -8.74 1.30
C LEU A 44 -9.96 -8.53 0.88
N TRP A 45 -9.06 -8.22 1.82
CA TRP A 45 -7.62 -8.07 1.54
C TRP A 45 -7.02 -9.33 0.93
N LYS A 46 -7.33 -10.51 1.49
CA LYS A 46 -6.91 -11.78 0.92
C LYS A 46 -7.46 -11.96 -0.51
N LEU A 47 -8.74 -11.66 -0.73
CA LEU A 47 -9.33 -11.79 -2.06
C LEU A 47 -8.67 -10.84 -3.07
N VAL A 48 -8.31 -9.62 -2.67
CA VAL A 48 -7.55 -8.65 -3.49
C VAL A 48 -6.16 -9.19 -3.83
N ALA A 49 -5.46 -9.80 -2.88
CA ALA A 49 -4.18 -10.48 -3.12
C ALA A 49 -4.34 -11.66 -4.10
N ASP A 50 -5.39 -12.48 -3.94
CA ASP A 50 -5.67 -13.62 -4.82
C ASP A 50 -6.01 -13.17 -6.27
N GLN A 51 -6.42 -11.92 -6.50
CA GLN A 51 -6.55 -11.34 -7.86
C GLN A 51 -5.20 -10.90 -8.47
N GLY A 52 -4.10 -10.93 -7.71
CA GLY A 52 -2.78 -10.46 -8.14
C GLY A 52 -2.61 -8.94 -8.11
N TRP A 53 -3.60 -8.19 -7.60
CA TRP A 53 -3.59 -6.72 -7.66
C TRP A 53 -2.49 -6.08 -6.81
N LEU A 54 -2.05 -6.77 -5.75
CA LEU A 54 -0.94 -6.30 -4.90
C LEU A 54 0.42 -6.38 -5.60
N GLY A 55 0.51 -7.17 -6.68
CA GLY A 55 1.70 -7.29 -7.50
C GLY A 55 1.72 -6.42 -8.75
N VAL A 56 0.75 -5.50 -8.93
CA VAL A 56 0.55 -4.81 -10.22
C VAL A 56 1.81 -4.12 -10.77
N THR A 57 2.54 -3.35 -9.96
CA THR A 57 3.80 -2.69 -10.38
C THR A 57 5.06 -3.48 -9.99
N ILE A 58 4.90 -4.59 -9.27
CA ILE A 58 6.02 -5.41 -8.82
C ILE A 58 6.54 -6.23 -10.01
N PRO A 59 7.86 -6.27 -10.26
CA PRO A 59 8.43 -7.08 -11.33
C PRO A 59 8.07 -8.57 -11.21
N GLU A 60 7.90 -9.25 -12.36
CA GLU A 60 7.55 -10.67 -12.41
C GLU A 60 8.54 -11.57 -11.65
N GLN A 61 9.83 -11.22 -11.63
CA GLN A 61 10.86 -11.94 -10.86
C GLN A 61 10.61 -11.98 -9.35
N HIS A 62 9.73 -11.11 -8.84
CA HIS A 62 9.30 -11.06 -7.44
C HIS A 62 7.85 -11.52 -7.26
N GLY A 63 7.24 -12.16 -8.26
CA GLY A 63 5.87 -12.67 -8.21
C GLY A 63 4.78 -11.65 -8.55
N GLY A 64 5.16 -10.48 -9.08
CA GLY A 64 4.21 -9.46 -9.54
C GLY A 64 3.79 -9.62 -11.00
N LEU A 65 3.02 -8.64 -11.49
CA LEU A 65 2.52 -8.59 -12.87
C LEU A 65 3.40 -7.75 -13.80
N GLY A 66 4.36 -7.00 -13.26
CA GLY A 66 5.27 -6.15 -14.04
C GLY A 66 4.57 -5.05 -14.86
N LEU A 67 3.35 -4.67 -14.50
CA LEU A 67 2.58 -3.63 -15.18
C LEU A 67 3.03 -2.23 -14.73
N GLY A 68 2.46 -1.21 -15.37
CA GLY A 68 2.82 0.17 -15.12
C GLY A 68 2.00 0.83 -14.00
N ARG A 69 2.40 2.06 -13.69
CA ARG A 69 1.66 2.93 -12.76
C ARG A 69 0.28 3.32 -13.27
N LEU A 70 0.03 3.24 -14.59
CA LEU A 70 -1.30 3.46 -15.14
C LEU A 70 -2.28 2.35 -14.73
N GLU A 71 -1.86 1.08 -14.78
CA GLU A 71 -2.67 -0.03 -14.31
C GLU A 71 -2.91 0.04 -12.80
N LEU A 72 -1.90 0.48 -12.02
CA LEU A 72 -2.08 0.80 -10.60
C LEU A 72 -3.11 1.92 -10.40
N CYS A 73 -3.08 3.00 -11.19
CA CYS A 73 -4.08 4.07 -11.13
C CYS A 73 -5.49 3.56 -11.43
N VAL A 74 -5.65 2.67 -12.42
CA VAL A 74 -6.94 2.04 -12.74
C VAL A 74 -7.49 1.25 -11.54
N LEU A 75 -6.66 0.42 -10.91
CA LEU A 75 -7.04 -0.32 -9.71
C LEU A 75 -7.35 0.61 -8.53
N ALA A 76 -6.51 1.63 -8.32
CA ALA A 76 -6.68 2.63 -7.27
C ALA A 76 -8.02 3.37 -7.38
N GLU A 77 -8.44 3.72 -8.60
CA GLU A 77 -9.71 4.38 -8.83
C GLU A 77 -10.89 3.48 -8.39
N GLU A 78 -10.87 2.21 -8.77
CA GLU A 78 -11.96 1.28 -8.45
C GLU A 78 -11.98 0.91 -6.95
N VAL A 79 -10.82 0.69 -6.33
CA VAL A 79 -10.68 0.50 -4.87
C VAL A 79 -11.23 1.70 -4.10
N GLY A 80 -10.90 2.91 -4.54
CA GLY A 80 -11.42 4.15 -3.97
C GLY A 80 -12.92 4.33 -4.19
N ARG A 81 -13.41 4.02 -5.40
CA ARG A 81 -14.84 4.09 -5.77
C ARG A 81 -15.71 3.21 -4.89
N SER A 82 -15.24 2.02 -4.51
CA SER A 82 -15.97 1.12 -3.61
C SER A 82 -15.77 1.42 -2.12
N LEU A 83 -14.92 2.38 -1.77
CA LEU A 83 -14.47 2.63 -0.40
C LEU A 83 -13.96 1.34 0.27
N ALA A 84 -13.20 0.53 -0.49
CA ALA A 84 -12.77 -0.77 0.01
C ALA A 84 -11.94 -0.59 1.30
N PRO A 85 -12.36 -1.19 2.44
CA PRO A 85 -11.69 -1.01 3.71
C PRO A 85 -10.47 -1.93 3.80
N VAL A 86 -9.46 -1.67 2.98
CA VAL A 86 -8.22 -2.45 2.87
C VAL A 86 -7.00 -1.53 2.80
N PRO A 87 -5.82 -1.96 3.29
CA PRO A 87 -4.62 -1.13 3.37
C PRO A 87 -3.88 -1.03 2.01
N PHE A 88 -4.62 -0.75 0.94
CA PHE A 88 -4.11 -0.77 -0.43
C PHE A 88 -3.18 0.41 -0.72
N SER A 89 -3.53 1.61 -0.23
CA SER A 89 -2.76 2.83 -0.49
C SER A 89 -1.43 2.88 0.27
N SER A 90 -1.46 2.60 1.57
CA SER A 90 -0.25 2.53 2.41
C SER A 90 0.74 1.49 1.88
N THR A 91 0.22 0.30 1.51
CA THR A 91 1.03 -0.81 1.04
C THR A 91 1.56 -0.58 -0.37
N LEU A 92 0.72 -0.22 -1.36
CA LEU A 92 1.17 -0.14 -2.75
C LEU A 92 1.70 1.22 -3.14
N TYR A 93 1.03 2.32 -2.75
CA TYR A 93 1.39 3.65 -3.27
C TYR A 93 2.64 4.19 -2.59
N PHE A 94 2.88 3.78 -1.34
CA PHE A 94 3.98 4.27 -0.54
C PHE A 94 5.01 3.19 -0.25
N PHE A 95 4.67 2.15 0.51
CA PHE A 95 5.64 1.16 0.95
C PHE A 95 6.29 0.41 -0.21
N THR A 96 5.48 -0.12 -1.14
CA THR A 96 5.97 -0.88 -2.29
C THR A 96 6.78 -0.02 -3.26
N GLU A 97 6.29 1.18 -3.59
CA GLU A 97 7.04 2.11 -4.45
C GLU A 97 8.37 2.54 -3.80
N ALA A 98 8.42 2.71 -2.47
CA ALA A 98 9.67 3.00 -1.76
C ALA A 98 10.67 1.83 -1.86
N LEU A 99 10.19 0.58 -1.73
CA LEU A 99 11.04 -0.60 -1.92
C LEU A 99 11.58 -0.67 -3.35
N LEU A 100 10.72 -0.50 -4.35
CA LEU A 100 11.11 -0.53 -5.76
C LEU A 100 12.11 0.58 -6.11
N ALA A 101 11.97 1.76 -5.48
CA ALA A 101 12.82 2.91 -5.76
C ALA A 101 14.18 2.86 -5.06
N ALA A 102 14.26 2.32 -3.85
CA ALA A 102 15.42 2.54 -2.97
C ALA A 102 15.92 1.31 -2.19
N ALA A 103 15.15 0.21 -2.11
CA ALA A 103 15.62 -0.97 -1.41
C ALA A 103 16.71 -1.71 -2.20
N SER A 104 17.61 -2.39 -1.48
CA SER A 104 18.63 -3.24 -2.11
C SER A 104 17.98 -4.43 -2.82
N ALA A 105 18.71 -5.07 -3.73
CA ALA A 105 18.22 -6.27 -4.43
C ALA A 105 17.84 -7.39 -3.45
N GLU A 106 18.60 -7.54 -2.36
CA GLU A 106 18.33 -8.51 -1.30
C GLU A 106 17.05 -8.17 -0.53
N GLN A 107 16.83 -6.90 -0.22
CA GLN A 107 15.61 -6.44 0.45
C GLN A 107 14.38 -6.63 -0.44
N GLN A 108 14.48 -6.29 -1.73
CA GLN A 108 13.40 -6.50 -2.70
C GLN A 108 13.06 -7.98 -2.86
N ALA A 109 14.06 -8.84 -3.06
CA ALA A 109 13.88 -10.28 -3.20
C ALA A 109 13.25 -10.92 -1.95
N LYS A 110 13.51 -10.35 -0.77
CA LYS A 110 12.92 -10.82 0.50
C LYS A 110 11.49 -10.33 0.71
N LEU A 111 11.20 -9.05 0.44
CA LEU A 111 9.95 -8.41 0.87
C LEU A 111 8.85 -8.39 -0.20
N LEU A 112 9.21 -8.19 -1.46
CA LEU A 112 8.22 -8.01 -2.53
C LEU A 112 7.34 -9.26 -2.75
N PRO A 113 7.85 -10.50 -2.68
CA PRO A 113 6.98 -11.68 -2.76
C PRO A 113 5.90 -11.68 -1.66
N ASP A 114 6.24 -11.29 -0.44
CA ASP A 114 5.28 -11.25 0.67
C ASP A 114 4.27 -10.10 0.54
N VAL A 115 4.65 -9.01 -0.15
CA VAL A 115 3.71 -7.95 -0.55
C VAL A 115 2.72 -8.50 -1.59
N THR A 116 3.20 -9.20 -2.63
CA THR A 116 2.32 -9.78 -3.66
C THR A 116 1.32 -10.77 -3.06
N GLY A 117 1.76 -11.57 -2.07
CA GLY A 117 0.92 -12.52 -1.35
C GLY A 117 0.00 -11.90 -0.28
N GLY A 118 0.14 -10.60 0.01
CA GLY A 118 -0.68 -9.89 0.98
C GLY A 118 -0.35 -10.17 2.45
N SER A 119 0.71 -10.93 2.76
CA SER A 119 1.17 -11.14 4.13
C SER A 119 1.94 -9.93 4.68
N VAL A 120 2.51 -9.11 3.81
CA VAL A 120 3.04 -7.79 4.17
C VAL A 120 1.99 -6.72 3.94
N ILE A 121 1.57 -6.09 5.03
CA ILE A 121 0.90 -4.79 5.04
C ILE A 121 1.95 -3.74 5.36
N GLY A 122 2.11 -2.77 4.48
CA GLY A 122 3.18 -1.79 4.52
C GLY A 122 2.69 -0.40 4.94
N ALA A 123 3.50 0.32 5.71
CA ALA A 123 3.26 1.73 6.06
C ALA A 123 4.45 2.63 5.68
N PHE A 124 4.18 3.93 5.57
CA PHE A 124 5.18 4.95 5.24
C PHE A 124 5.13 6.08 6.27
N ALA A 125 6.05 6.04 7.23
CA ALA A 125 6.03 6.83 8.44
C ALA A 125 6.98 8.04 8.33
N VAL A 126 6.46 9.15 7.79
CA VAL A 126 7.24 10.36 7.50
C VAL A 126 6.99 11.45 8.55
N SER A 127 5.72 11.77 8.78
CA SER A 127 5.27 12.88 9.61
C SER A 127 5.51 12.67 11.10
N GLU A 128 5.80 13.76 11.82
CA GLU A 128 5.97 13.78 13.29
C GLU A 128 4.97 14.71 13.98
N GLY A 129 3.95 15.15 13.25
CA GLY A 129 2.98 16.13 13.69
C GLY A 129 2.42 16.95 12.53
N PRO A 130 1.76 18.08 12.82
CA PRO A 130 1.22 18.98 11.81
C PRO A 130 2.33 19.62 10.95
N GLY A 131 2.06 19.79 9.66
CA GLY A 131 2.97 20.45 8.72
C GLY A 131 3.75 19.49 7.83
N ALA A 132 4.39 20.05 6.79
CA ALA A 132 5.20 19.28 5.88
C ALA A 132 6.54 18.92 6.54
N PRO A 133 6.97 17.65 6.51
CA PRO A 133 8.28 17.24 7.00
C PRO A 133 9.42 18.00 6.30
N SER A 134 10.41 18.42 7.09
CA SER A 134 11.65 19.05 6.61
C SER A 134 12.84 18.45 7.36
N PRO A 135 14.07 18.48 6.80
CA PRO A 135 15.24 17.95 7.50
C PRO A 135 15.44 18.51 8.92
N SER A 136 15.06 19.77 9.15
CA SER A 136 15.15 20.43 10.46
C SER A 136 14.01 20.10 11.42
N SER A 137 12.89 19.52 10.95
CA SER A 137 11.72 19.20 11.78
C SER A 137 11.61 17.72 12.13
N ILE A 138 12.52 16.87 11.63
CA ILE A 138 12.57 15.45 11.99
C ILE A 138 13.39 15.30 13.27
N GLU A 139 12.76 14.74 14.30
CA GLU A 139 13.39 14.40 15.58
C GLU A 139 13.62 12.90 15.71
N THR A 140 12.92 12.04 14.94
CA THR A 140 13.19 10.60 14.92
C THR A 140 14.63 10.34 14.45
N GLN A 141 15.37 9.55 15.23
CA GLN A 141 16.80 9.28 15.01
C GLN A 141 17.09 7.79 14.90
N PHE A 142 18.05 7.44 14.05
CA PHE A 142 18.63 6.11 13.93
C PHE A 142 20.14 6.18 14.23
N ASP A 143 20.59 5.55 15.31
CA ASP A 143 22.00 5.57 15.75
C ASP A 143 22.87 4.44 15.15
N GLY A 144 22.39 3.81 14.07
CA GLY A 144 23.02 2.63 13.47
C GLY A 144 22.56 1.30 14.07
N SER A 145 21.92 1.31 15.25
CA SER A 145 21.41 0.10 15.91
C SER A 145 19.97 0.22 16.41
N LYS A 146 19.54 1.44 16.76
CA LYS A 146 18.25 1.72 17.38
C LYS A 146 17.60 2.91 16.69
N LEU A 147 16.31 2.74 16.39
CA LEU A 147 15.42 3.80 15.92
C LEU A 147 14.61 4.34 17.11
N SER A 148 14.68 5.65 17.37
CA SER A 148 13.97 6.30 18.49
C SER A 148 13.25 7.56 18.00
N GLY A 149 11.96 7.68 18.28
CA GLY A 149 11.15 8.84 17.90
C GLY A 149 9.65 8.52 17.88
N VAL A 150 8.86 9.46 17.35
CA VAL A 150 7.41 9.30 17.20
C VAL A 150 7.01 9.75 15.79
N LYS A 151 6.19 8.92 15.11
CA LYS A 151 5.60 9.23 13.81
C LYS A 151 4.10 9.34 13.92
N ILE A 152 3.52 10.44 13.44
CA ILE A 152 2.08 10.69 13.47
C ILE A 152 1.67 11.76 12.44
N PRO A 153 0.56 11.58 11.70
CA PRO A 153 -0.19 10.32 11.53
C PRO A 153 0.56 9.33 10.62
N VAL A 154 0.26 8.03 10.76
CA VAL A 154 0.76 6.96 9.88
C VAL A 154 -0.45 6.18 9.36
N THR A 155 -0.72 6.25 8.06
CA THR A 155 -1.80 5.50 7.42
C THR A 155 -1.58 4.01 7.61
N ASP A 156 -2.61 3.31 8.10
CA ASP A 156 -2.61 1.87 8.42
C ASP A 156 -1.52 1.44 9.41
N GLY A 157 -0.98 2.38 10.20
CA GLY A 157 0.15 2.12 11.10
C GLY A 157 -0.18 1.14 12.24
N ASP A 158 -1.45 0.99 12.60
CA ASP A 158 -1.95 0.05 13.61
C ASP A 158 -1.99 -1.41 13.13
N ILE A 159 -2.07 -1.63 11.81
CA ILE A 159 -2.11 -2.96 11.18
C ILE A 159 -0.87 -3.28 10.34
N ALA A 160 0.04 -2.32 10.18
CA ALA A 160 1.25 -2.50 9.40
C ALA A 160 2.17 -3.58 10.00
N THR A 161 2.59 -4.52 9.16
CA THR A 161 3.61 -5.52 9.50
C THR A 161 5.03 -4.97 9.32
N HIS A 162 5.18 -4.01 8.39
CA HIS A 162 6.44 -3.40 8.02
C HIS A 162 6.20 -1.90 7.77
N ALA A 163 7.21 -1.09 8.06
CA ALA A 163 7.17 0.34 7.77
C ALA A 163 8.50 0.83 7.22
N VAL A 164 8.44 1.75 6.26
CA VAL A 164 9.57 2.62 5.94
C VAL A 164 9.45 3.86 6.84
N VAL A 165 10.49 4.16 7.60
CA VAL A 165 10.48 5.26 8.58
C VAL A 165 11.52 6.29 8.18
N LEU A 166 11.09 7.55 8.03
CA LEU A 166 12.01 8.66 7.83
C LEU A 166 12.69 9.00 9.17
N ALA A 167 14.02 8.95 9.21
CA ALA A 167 14.77 9.30 10.41
C ALA A 167 16.03 10.08 10.04
N ARG A 168 16.56 10.83 11.00
CA ARG A 168 17.91 11.39 10.92
C ARG A 168 18.91 10.32 11.33
N GLU A 169 20.07 10.31 10.68
CA GLU A 169 21.22 9.58 11.20
C GLU A 169 21.68 10.26 12.51
N GLY A 170 21.73 9.48 13.59
CA GLY A 170 22.31 9.88 14.86
C GLY A 170 23.82 9.72 14.77
N THR A 171 24.56 10.82 14.93
CA THR A 171 26.01 10.81 15.15
C THR A 171 26.35 10.47 16.59
#